data_AF-A0AAD4WB34-F1
#
_entry.id   AF-A0AAD4WB34-F1
#
_cell.length_a   1.000
_cell.length_b   1.000
_cell.length_c   1.000
_cell.angle_alpha   90.00
_cell.angle_beta   90.00
_cell.angle_gamma   90.00
#
_symmetry.space_group_name_H-M   'P 1'
#
loop_
_entity.id
_entity.type
_entity.pdbx_description
1 polymer ?
#
loop_
_entity_poly.entity_id
_entity_poly.type
_entity_poly.pdbx_seq_one_letter_code
_entity_poly.pdbx_strand_id
1 'polypeptide(L)'
;MELIIVYIQGKTRKYLRYVRAAGPLTAVLSVTIFVKIFNSSSISLVGDIPQGLPSFSIPRAFGYATSLIPTALLITGVAILESVGIAKALAAKNGYELDSNQELFGLGVANIFGSFFSAYPTTGSFSRSAVNHESGAKSGLSGLVMGVLMGCAVLFMTPLFEYIPQVSNCLLGWLRL
;
A
#
# COMPACT_ATOMS: atom_id res chain seq x y z
N MET A 1 17.55 -0.23 -2.65
CA MET A 1 17.04 -0.16 -4.04
C MET A 1 16.05 1.01 -4.22
N GLU A 2 15.05 1.21 -3.35
CA GLU A 2 14.05 2.29 -3.55
C GLU A 2 14.62 3.72 -3.49
N LEU A 3 15.66 3.98 -2.69
CA LEU A 3 16.32 5.30 -2.59
C LEU A 3 16.99 5.75 -3.90
N ILE A 4 17.49 4.81 -4.71
CA ILE A 4 18.18 5.11 -5.98
C ILE A 4 17.18 5.57 -7.05
N ILE A 5 15.96 5.02 -7.04
CA ILE A 5 14.94 5.34 -8.04
C ILE A 5 14.43 6.78 -7.87
N VAL A 6 14.31 7.27 -6.64
CA VAL A 6 13.92 8.68 -6.40
C VAL A 6 15.08 9.64 -6.65
N TYR A 7 16.33 9.24 -6.40
CA TYR A 7 17.49 10.06 -6.80
C TYR A 7 17.54 10.26 -8.32
N ILE A 8 17.18 9.25 -9.11
CA ILE A 8 17.13 9.33 -10.58
C ILE A 8 15.91 10.13 -11.09
N GLN A 9 14.79 10.18 -10.36
CA GLN A 9 13.58 10.90 -10.81
C GLN A 9 13.58 12.41 -10.55
N GLY A 10 14.52 12.93 -9.75
CA GLY A 10 14.58 14.35 -9.38
C GLY A 10 14.76 15.35 -10.53
N LYS A 11 14.91 14.90 -11.78
CA LYS A 11 15.24 15.76 -12.93
C LYS A 11 14.16 15.89 -14.02
N THR A 12 13.02 15.19 -13.93
CA THR A 12 12.08 15.11 -15.08
C THR A 12 10.74 15.82 -14.83
N ARG A 13 10.63 17.01 -15.45
CA ARG A 13 9.47 17.88 -15.79
C ARG A 13 8.09 17.58 -15.16
N LYS A 14 7.54 18.64 -14.52
CA LYS A 14 6.17 18.84 -13.98
C LYS A 14 4.99 18.23 -14.78
N TYR A 15 5.12 18.00 -16.09
CA TYR A 15 4.02 17.54 -16.96
C TYR A 15 3.78 16.01 -16.88
N LEU A 16 4.80 15.20 -16.55
CA LEU A 16 4.67 13.74 -16.42
C LEU A 16 4.05 13.29 -15.08
N ARG A 17 3.71 14.25 -14.20
CA ARG A 17 3.22 14.04 -12.84
C ARG A 17 1.81 13.42 -12.79
N TYR A 18 0.90 13.86 -13.66
CA TYR A 18 -0.45 13.29 -13.75
C TYR A 18 -0.46 11.89 -14.38
N VAL A 19 0.43 11.63 -15.35
CA VAL A 19 0.53 10.34 -16.03
C VAL A 19 1.05 9.24 -15.09
N ARG A 20 2.00 9.55 -14.21
CA ARG A 20 2.50 8.59 -13.20
C ARG A 20 1.47 8.24 -12.12
N ALA A 21 0.70 9.23 -11.65
CA ALA A 21 -0.33 9.01 -10.63
C ALA A 21 -1.53 8.21 -11.20
N ALA A 22 -1.88 8.42 -12.46
CA ALA A 22 -2.93 7.68 -13.14
C ALA A 22 -2.49 6.28 -13.62
N GLY A 23 -1.18 6.01 -13.67
CA GLY A 23 -0.60 4.76 -14.21
C GLY A 23 -1.28 3.48 -13.74
N PRO A 24 -1.42 3.23 -12.41
CA PRO A 24 -2.07 2.01 -11.91
C PRO A 24 -3.53 1.91 -12.33
N LEU A 25 -4.29 3.00 -12.29
CA LEU A 25 -5.71 3.02 -12.69
C LEU A 25 -5.87 2.78 -14.19
N THR A 26 -5.05 3.44 -15.01
CA THR A 26 -5.07 3.26 -16.47
C THR A 26 -4.63 1.85 -16.87
N ALA A 27 -3.69 1.24 -16.15
CA ALA A 27 -3.26 -0.13 -16.39
C ALA A 27 -4.39 -1.13 -16.06
N VAL A 28 -5.07 -0.96 -14.92
CA VAL A 28 -6.22 -1.79 -14.56
C VAL A 28 -7.33 -1.67 -15.60
N LEU A 29 -7.71 -0.44 -15.98
CA LEU A 29 -8.75 -0.21 -16.99
C LEU A 29 -8.38 -0.84 -18.34
N SER A 30 -7.12 -0.67 -18.78
CA SER A 30 -6.65 -1.22 -20.05
C SER A 30 -6.65 -2.74 -20.05
N VAL A 31 -6.24 -3.37 -18.94
CA VAL A 31 -6.27 -4.83 -18.77
C VAL A 31 -7.70 -5.36 -18.73
N THR A 32 -8.61 -4.72 -17.99
CA THR A 32 -10.03 -5.12 -17.94
C THR A 32 -10.68 -5.04 -19.32
N ILE A 33 -10.40 -3.99 -20.09
CA ILE A 33 -10.90 -3.83 -21.47
C ILE A 33 -10.31 -4.89 -22.39
N PHE A 34 -9.01 -5.16 -22.30
CA PHE A 34 -8.34 -6.15 -23.12
C PHE A 34 -8.87 -7.57 -22.87
N VAL A 35 -9.06 -7.97 -21.61
CA VAL A 35 -9.63 -9.27 -21.24
C VAL A 35 -11.07 -9.41 -21.75
N LYS A 36 -11.87 -8.34 -21.66
CA LYS A 36 -13.26 -8.35 -22.15
C LYS A 36 -13.35 -8.50 -23.68
N ILE A 37 -12.39 -7.96 -24.43
CA ILE A 37 -12.32 -8.05 -25.90
C ILE A 37 -11.82 -9.43 -26.37
N PHE A 38 -10.77 -9.95 -25.73
CA PHE A 38 -10.11 -11.19 -26.15
C PHE A 38 -10.73 -12.48 -25.59
N ASN A 39 -11.77 -12.36 -24.76
CA ASN A 39 -12.64 -13.43 -24.24
C ASN A 39 -11.92 -14.78 -24.06
N SER A 40 -10.79 -14.74 -23.36
CA SER A 40 -9.88 -15.87 -23.26
C SER A 40 -10.32 -16.76 -22.10
N SER A 41 -11.13 -17.78 -22.39
CA SER A 41 -11.67 -18.74 -21.42
C SER A 41 -10.62 -19.51 -20.59
N SER A 42 -9.32 -19.31 -20.87
CA SER A 42 -8.19 -19.98 -20.22
C SER A 42 -7.49 -19.13 -19.14
N ILE A 43 -7.96 -17.91 -18.88
CA ILE A 43 -7.33 -17.02 -17.89
C ILE A 43 -8.03 -17.16 -16.55
N SER A 44 -7.30 -17.66 -15.55
CA SER A 44 -7.77 -17.67 -14.16
C SER A 44 -7.95 -16.22 -13.69
N LEU A 45 -9.18 -15.85 -13.35
CA LEU A 45 -9.51 -14.54 -12.78
C LEU A 45 -9.34 -14.59 -11.25
N VAL A 46 -9.25 -13.42 -10.62
CA VAL A 46 -9.19 -13.32 -9.14
C VAL A 46 -10.41 -13.99 -8.47
N GLY A 47 -11.55 -14.05 -9.17
CA GLY A 47 -12.77 -14.70 -8.67
C GLY A 47 -13.57 -13.80 -7.74
N ASP A 48 -14.52 -14.38 -7.00
CA ASP A 48 -15.40 -13.66 -6.07
C ASP A 48 -14.58 -13.05 -4.92
N ILE A 49 -14.58 -11.73 -4.85
CA ILE A 49 -14.01 -10.98 -3.73
C ILE A 49 -15.17 -10.66 -2.78
N PRO A 50 -15.10 -11.06 -1.49
CA PRO A 50 -16.16 -10.77 -0.54
C PRO A 50 -16.40 -9.26 -0.48
N GLN A 51 -17.61 -8.85 -0.85
CA GLN A 51 -17.96 -7.44 -0.89
C GLN A 51 -18.17 -6.89 0.52
N GLY A 52 -17.73 -5.66 0.73
CA GLY A 52 -17.94 -4.93 1.99
C GLY A 52 -16.67 -4.71 2.78
N LEU A 53 -16.83 -4.07 3.94
CA LEU A 53 -15.74 -3.85 4.87
C LEU A 53 -15.42 -5.15 5.62
N PRO A 54 -14.15 -5.42 5.95
CA PRO A 54 -13.79 -6.56 6.77
C PRO A 54 -14.57 -6.53 8.08
N SER A 55 -15.17 -7.65 8.46
CA SER A 55 -15.90 -7.78 9.72
C SER A 55 -14.95 -7.60 10.91
N PHE A 56 -15.41 -6.92 11.95
CA PHE A 56 -14.67 -6.82 13.20
C PHE A 56 -14.42 -8.22 13.78
N SER A 57 -13.15 -8.59 13.91
CA SER A 57 -12.68 -9.87 14.41
C SER A 57 -11.77 -9.64 15.60
N ILE A 58 -12.06 -10.30 16.71
CA ILE A 58 -11.20 -10.24 17.90
C ILE A 58 -10.11 -11.30 17.72
N PRO A 59 -8.81 -10.96 17.88
CA PRO A 59 -7.74 -11.95 17.89
C PRO A 59 -7.96 -12.94 19.05
N ARG A 60 -8.48 -14.13 18.77
CA ARG A 60 -8.84 -15.16 19.78
C ARG A 60 -7.82 -16.30 19.89
N ALA A 61 -6.95 -16.48 18.89
CA ALA A 61 -6.04 -17.62 18.80
C ALA A 61 -4.67 -17.35 19.46
N PHE A 62 -4.65 -17.11 20.78
CA PHE A 62 -3.40 -16.95 21.53
C PHE A 62 -2.61 -18.26 21.70
N GLY A 63 -3.21 -19.42 21.37
CA GLY A 63 -2.53 -20.72 21.45
C GLY A 63 -1.30 -20.85 20.57
N TYR A 64 -1.24 -20.11 19.46
CA TYR A 64 -0.07 -20.03 18.57
C TYR A 64 0.78 -18.77 18.80
N ALA A 65 0.43 -17.93 19.77
CA ALA A 65 1.14 -16.68 20.00
C ALA A 65 2.62 -16.94 20.32
N THR A 66 2.91 -17.95 21.15
CA THR A 66 4.28 -18.29 21.56
C THR A 66 5.16 -18.74 20.40
N SER A 67 4.61 -19.46 19.41
CA SER A 67 5.34 -19.87 18.21
C SER A 67 5.48 -18.75 17.17
N LEU A 68 4.56 -17.78 17.16
CA LEU A 68 4.55 -16.66 16.22
C LEU A 68 5.37 -15.45 16.70
N ILE A 69 5.64 -15.32 18.01
CA ILE A 69 6.41 -14.21 18.59
C ILE A 69 7.75 -13.97 17.87
N PRO A 70 8.61 -14.99 17.61
CA PRO A 70 9.89 -14.76 16.95
C PRO A 70 9.73 -14.18 15.55
N THR A 71 8.80 -14.72 14.76
CA THR A 71 8.50 -14.24 13.41
C THR A 71 7.90 -12.84 13.44
N ALA A 72 6.98 -12.57 14.37
CA ALA A 72 6.36 -11.27 14.54
C ALA A 72 7.38 -10.19 14.92
N LEU A 73 8.34 -10.50 15.79
CA LEU A 73 9.43 -9.59 16.16
C LEU A 73 10.32 -9.25 14.95
N LEU A 74 10.64 -10.25 14.12
CA LEU A 74 11.43 -10.03 12.90
C LEU A 74 10.69 -9.13 11.91
N ILE A 75 9.43 -9.44 11.61
CA ILE A 75 8.62 -8.64 10.68
C ILE A 75 8.44 -7.22 11.20
N THR A 76 8.15 -7.07 12.50
CA THR A 76 7.98 -5.76 13.14
C THR A 76 9.28 -4.95 13.11
N GLY A 77 10.42 -5.59 13.39
CA GLY A 77 11.73 -4.94 13.31
C GLY A 77 12.02 -4.42 11.91
N VAL A 78 11.76 -5.22 10.88
CA VAL A 78 11.91 -4.80 9.48
C VAL A 78 10.94 -3.65 9.14
N ALA A 79 9.68 -3.75 9.56
CA ALA A 79 8.67 -2.72 9.31
C ALA A 79 9.03 -1.37 9.98
N ILE A 80 9.55 -1.39 11.20
CA ILE A 80 10.01 -0.18 11.90
C ILE A 80 11.20 0.43 11.16
N LEU A 81 12.19 -0.38 10.78
CA LEU A 81 13.38 0.10 10.07
C LEU A 81 13.02 0.72 8.71
N GLU A 82 12.11 0.09 7.97
CA GLU A 82 11.61 0.62 6.71
C GLU A 82 10.85 1.94 6.91
N SER A 83 9.87 1.96 7.81
CA SER A 83 9.03 3.14 8.07
C SER A 83 9.85 4.33 8.57
N VAL A 84 10.67 4.14 9.61
CA VAL A 84 11.52 5.20 10.17
C VAL A 84 12.61 5.61 9.19
N GLY A 85 13.16 4.68 8.40
CA GLY A 85 14.14 4.98 7.35
C GLY A 85 13.57 5.91 6.28
N ILE A 86 12.35 5.63 5.81
CA ILE A 86 11.63 6.50 4.86
C ILE A 86 11.33 7.86 5.48
N ALA A 87 10.81 7.88 6.71
CA ALA A 87 10.46 9.11 7.40
C ALA A 87 11.68 10.01 7.61
N LYS A 88 12.83 9.45 8.02
CA LYS A 88 14.10 10.18 8.17
C LYS A 88 14.64 10.69 6.84
N ALA A 89 14.57 9.88 5.78
CA ALA A 89 14.99 10.31 4.45
C ALA A 89 14.14 11.51 3.95
N LEU A 90 12.83 11.49 4.21
CA LEU A 90 11.93 12.57 3.84
C LEU A 90 12.13 13.83 4.71
N ALA A 91 12.41 13.65 6.00
CA ALA A 91 12.76 14.73 6.93
C ALA A 91 14.05 15.43 6.52
N ALA A 92 15.11 14.67 6.22
CA ALA A 92 16.37 15.19 5.74
C ALA A 92 16.23 15.94 4.40
N LYS A 93 15.37 15.44 3.49
CA LYS A 93 15.11 16.11 2.20
C LYS A 93 14.38 17.45 2.36
N ASN A 94 13.50 17.56 3.36
CA ASN A 94 12.60 18.70 3.53
C ASN A 94 13.02 19.67 4.65
N GLY A 95 14.07 19.34 5.40
CA GLY A 95 14.61 20.19 6.46
C GLY A 95 13.72 20.32 7.70
N TYR A 96 12.93 19.29 8.02
CA TYR A 96 12.16 19.23 9.28
C TYR A 96 12.74 18.18 10.23
N GLU A 97 12.51 18.35 11.54
CA GLU A 97 12.88 17.34 12.54
C GLU A 97 11.81 16.24 12.63
N LEU A 98 12.27 15.00 12.67
CA LEU A 98 11.39 13.83 12.83
C LEU A 98 11.45 13.32 14.27
N ASP A 99 10.31 13.30 14.94
CA ASP A 99 10.15 12.55 16.19
C ASP A 99 9.91 11.06 15.88
N SER A 100 10.96 10.26 16.06
CA SER A 100 10.89 8.80 15.83
C SER A 100 9.96 8.10 16.81
N ASN A 101 9.76 8.62 18.03
CA ASN A 101 8.85 8.02 19.00
C ASN A 101 7.40 8.18 18.56
N GLN A 102 7.05 9.34 18.01
CA GLN A 102 5.72 9.60 17.47
C GLN A 102 5.41 8.71 16.27
N GLU A 103 6.38 8.50 15.37
CA GLU A 103 6.25 7.57 14.24
C GLU A 103 6.08 6.11 14.71
N LEU A 104 6.89 5.65 15.68
CA LEU A 104 6.74 4.30 16.25
C LEU A 104 5.37 4.13 16.93
N PHE A 105 4.93 5.13 17.68
CA PHE A 105 3.63 5.11 18.34
C PHE A 105 2.50 5.03 17.30
N GLY A 106 2.55 5.86 16.26
CA GLY A 106 1.57 5.83 15.16
C GLY A 106 1.53 4.47 14.45
N LEU A 107 2.69 3.89 14.16
CA LEU A 107 2.81 2.58 13.52
C LEU A 107 2.26 1.45 14.41
N GLY A 108 2.53 1.48 15.71
CA GLY A 108 2.01 0.52 16.68
C GLY A 108 0.49 0.61 16.80
N VAL A 109 -0.05 1.82 16.95
CA VAL A 109 -1.49 2.07 17.01
C VAL A 109 -2.17 1.60 15.72
N ALA A 110 -1.62 1.91 14.55
CA ALA A 110 -2.18 1.47 13.27
C ALA A 110 -2.27 -0.05 13.16
N ASN A 111 -1.23 -0.79 13.58
CA ASN A 111 -1.22 -2.25 13.54
C ASN A 111 -2.16 -2.88 14.59
N ILE A 112 -2.28 -2.28 15.79
CA ILE A 112 -3.25 -2.72 16.80
C ILE A 112 -4.67 -2.56 16.26
N PHE A 113 -5.03 -1.38 15.75
CA PHE A 113 -6.34 -1.14 15.14
C PHE A 113 -6.58 -2.07 13.94
N GLY A 114 -5.58 -2.27 13.08
CA GLY A 114 -5.65 -3.18 11.94
C GLY A 114 -5.90 -4.64 12.33
N SER A 115 -5.36 -5.09 13.47
CA SER A 115 -5.55 -6.47 13.93
C SER A 115 -7.03 -6.84 14.15
N PHE A 116 -7.85 -5.87 14.56
CA PHE A 116 -9.30 -6.05 14.74
C PHE A 116 -10.07 -6.18 13.42
N PHE A 117 -9.48 -5.78 12.30
CA PHE A 117 -10.06 -5.92 10.96
C PHE A 117 -9.36 -7.02 10.15
N SER A 118 -8.60 -7.90 10.83
CA SER A 118 -7.79 -8.95 10.20
C SER A 118 -6.81 -8.39 9.14
N ALA A 119 -6.30 -7.18 9.35
CA ALA A 119 -5.34 -6.55 8.46
C ALA A 119 -3.94 -7.18 8.61
N TYR A 120 -3.22 -7.25 7.49
CA TYR A 120 -1.80 -7.58 7.49
C TYR A 120 -0.96 -6.48 8.15
N PRO A 121 0.21 -6.84 8.73
CA PRO A 121 1.10 -5.86 9.32
C PRO A 121 1.48 -4.78 8.30
N THR A 122 1.23 -3.53 8.67
CA THR A 122 1.45 -2.35 7.86
C THR A 122 2.78 -1.69 8.22
N THR A 123 3.43 -1.15 7.19
CA THR A 123 4.71 -0.43 7.24
C THR A 123 4.61 0.87 6.40
N GLY A 124 5.60 1.74 6.53
CA GLY A 124 5.74 2.92 5.68
C GLY A 124 6.05 2.52 4.22
N SER A 125 5.63 3.34 3.25
CA SER A 125 5.90 3.10 1.82
C SER A 125 6.52 4.32 1.19
N PHE A 126 7.72 4.16 0.62
CA PHE A 126 8.47 5.26 0.03
C PHE A 126 7.73 5.87 -1.16
N SER A 127 7.20 5.04 -2.05
CA SER A 127 6.43 5.48 -3.22
C SER A 127 5.19 6.30 -2.82
N ARG A 128 4.40 5.81 -1.84
CA ARG A 128 3.20 6.52 -1.37
C ARG A 128 3.54 7.83 -0.67
N SER A 129 4.54 7.82 0.20
CA SER A 129 4.98 9.02 0.92
C SER A 129 5.61 10.05 -0.02
N ALA A 130 6.36 9.62 -1.03
CA ALA A 130 6.94 10.49 -2.06
C ALA A 130 5.84 11.16 -2.90
N VAL A 131 4.87 10.39 -3.41
CA VAL A 131 3.75 10.94 -4.19
C VAL A 131 2.89 11.88 -3.33
N ASN A 132 2.62 11.52 -2.07
CA ASN A 132 1.86 12.37 -1.15
C ASN A 132 2.58 13.70 -0.87
N HIS A 133 3.89 13.63 -0.63
CA HIS A 133 4.72 14.81 -0.42
C HIS A 133 4.83 15.69 -1.69
N GLU A 134 5.09 15.08 -2.86
CA GLU A 134 5.11 15.79 -4.14
C GLU A 134 3.77 16.45 -4.46
N SER A 135 2.66 15.82 -4.04
CA SER A 135 1.30 16.35 -4.13
C SER A 135 1.05 17.60 -3.29
N GLY A 136 2.01 17.99 -2.45
CA GLY A 136 1.92 19.18 -1.61
C GLY A 136 1.21 18.94 -0.28
N ALA A 137 1.13 17.69 0.18
CA ALA A 137 0.58 17.38 1.50
C ALA A 137 1.46 18.01 2.59
N LYS A 138 0.83 18.81 3.47
CA LYS A 138 1.50 19.52 4.57
C LYS A 138 1.11 19.00 5.95
N SER A 139 0.11 18.11 6.03
CA SER A 139 -0.41 17.57 7.28
C SER A 139 -0.85 16.12 7.12
N GLY A 140 -0.95 15.39 8.23
CA GLY A 140 -1.44 14.01 8.27
C GLY A 140 -2.90 13.84 7.82
N LEU A 141 -3.63 14.95 7.60
CA LEU A 141 -4.99 14.94 7.05
C LEU A 141 -5.04 14.27 5.66
N SER A 142 -3.96 14.36 4.88
CA SER A 142 -3.87 13.66 3.59
C SER A 142 -4.01 12.14 3.74
N GLY A 143 -3.49 11.57 4.83
CA GLY A 143 -3.62 10.15 5.14
C GLY A 143 -5.06 9.74 5.48
N LEU A 144 -5.77 10.58 6.23
CA LEU A 144 -7.19 10.36 6.54
C LEU A 144 -8.06 10.40 5.29
N VAL A 145 -7.87 11.41 4.43
CA VAL A 145 -8.58 11.51 3.15
C VAL A 145 -8.28 10.28 2.29
N MET A 146 -7.03 9.84 2.21
CA MET A 146 -6.65 8.64 1.48
C MET A 146 -7.29 7.37 2.05
N GLY A 147 -7.37 7.24 3.37
CA GLY A 147 -8.06 6.13 4.03
C GLY A 147 -9.55 6.08 3.71
N VAL A 148 -10.24 7.22 3.75
CA VAL A 148 -11.67 7.32 3.39
C VAL A 148 -11.88 6.98 1.91
N LEU A 149 -11.06 7.55 1.02
CA LEU A 149 -11.12 7.24 -0.41
C LEU A 149 -10.87 5.76 -0.69
N MET A 150 -9.93 5.14 0.01
CA MET A 150 -9.67 3.70 -0.10
C MET A 150 -10.87 2.87 0.39
N GLY A 151 -11.49 3.27 1.50
CA GLY A 151 -12.72 2.64 1.99
C GLY A 151 -13.86 2.73 0.98
N CYS A 152 -14.08 3.90 0.39
CA CYS A 152 -15.06 4.08 -0.69
C CYS A 152 -14.70 3.24 -1.92
N ALA A 153 -13.43 3.18 -2.31
CA ALA A 153 -12.99 2.37 -3.45
C ALA A 153 -13.25 0.88 -3.22
N VAL A 154 -13.03 0.36 -2.01
CA VAL A 154 -13.40 -1.02 -1.70
C VAL A 154 -14.91 -1.20 -1.82
N LEU A 155 -15.73 -0.30 -1.27
CA LEU A 155 -17.19 -0.44 -1.33
C LEU A 155 -17.77 -0.37 -2.76
N PHE A 156 -17.30 0.53 -3.61
CA PHE A 156 -17.86 0.75 -4.95
C PHE A 156 -17.12 0.00 -6.07
N MET A 157 -15.84 -0.31 -5.88
CA MET A 157 -14.94 -0.82 -6.94
C MET A 157 -14.60 -2.31 -6.79
N THR A 158 -15.06 -2.98 -5.72
CA THR A 158 -14.96 -4.46 -5.60
C THR A 158 -15.49 -5.23 -6.82
N PRO A 159 -16.66 -4.91 -7.43
CA PRO A 159 -17.13 -5.65 -8.60
C PRO A 159 -16.26 -5.43 -9.84
N LEU A 160 -15.44 -4.37 -9.89
CA LEU A 160 -14.48 -4.16 -10.97
C LEU A 160 -13.21 -5.01 -10.79
N PHE A 161 -12.88 -5.40 -9.56
CA PHE A 161 -11.68 -6.19 -9.25
C PHE A 161 -11.84 -7.69 -9.55
N GLU A 162 -13.06 -8.21 -9.61
CA GLU A 162 -13.36 -9.60 -10.01
C GLU A 162 -12.85 -9.92 -11.42
N TYR A 163 -12.85 -8.92 -12.32
CA TYR A 163 -12.42 -9.06 -13.71
C TYR A 163 -10.89 -8.92 -13.90
N ILE A 164 -10.12 -8.78 -12.81
CA ILE A 164 -8.67 -8.73 -12.92
C ILE A 164 -8.14 -10.14 -13.19
N PRO A 165 -7.37 -10.35 -14.27
CA PRO A 165 -6.74 -11.63 -14.53
C PRO A 165 -5.62 -11.88 -13.52
N GLN A 166 -5.61 -13.06 -12.91
CA GLN A 166 -4.66 -13.45 -11.87
C GLN A 166 -3.20 -13.42 -12.37
N VAL A 167 -3.02 -13.56 -13.70
CA VAL A 167 -1.74 -13.47 -14.40
C VAL A 167 -1.07 -12.10 -14.25
N SER A 168 -1.83 -11.01 -14.13
CA SER A 168 -1.29 -9.67 -13.90
C SER A 168 -0.58 -9.54 -12.55
N ASN A 169 -1.08 -10.22 -11.51
CA ASN A 169 -0.47 -10.20 -10.18
C ASN A 169 0.85 -11.00 -10.15
N CYS A 170 0.94 -12.07 -10.93
CA CYS A 170 2.16 -12.87 -11.04
C CYS A 170 3.29 -12.09 -11.76
N LEU A 171 2.95 -11.38 -12.84
CA LEU A 171 3.89 -10.53 -13.59
C LEU A 171 4.39 -9.32 -12.78
N LEU A 172 3.54 -8.71 -11.93
CA LEU A 172 3.94 -7.62 -11.04
C LEU A 172 4.79 -8.07 -9.85
N GLY A 173 4.58 -9.29 -9.34
CA GLY A 173 5.41 -9.88 -8.29
C GLY A 173 6.81 -10.24 -8.77
N TRP A 174 6.93 -10.76 -9.99
CA TRP A 174 8.23 -11.08 -10.63
C TRP A 174 9.04 -9.84 -11.02
N LEU A 175 8.39 -8.71 -11.32
CA LEU A 175 9.10 -7.45 -11.64
C LEU A 175 9.65 -6.72 -10.40
N ARG A 176 9.34 -7.21 -9.19
CA ARG A 176 9.65 -6.57 -7.90
C ARG A 176 10.62 -7.39 -7.03
N LEU A 177 11.02 -8.58 -7.48
CA LEU A 177 12.16 -9.35 -6.95
C LEU A 177 13.38 -9.13 -7.87
#